data_AF-A0A9P9WQM0-F1
#
_entry.id   AF-A0A9P9WQM0-F1
#
_cell.length_a   1.000
_cell.length_b   1.000
_cell.length_c   1.000
_cell.angle_alpha   90.00
_cell.angle_beta   90.00
_cell.angle_gamma   90.00
#
_symmetry.space_group_name_H-M   'P 1'
#
loop_
_entity.id
_entity.type
_entity.pdbx_description
1 polymer ?
#
loop_
_entity_poly.entity_id
_entity_poly.type
_entity_poly.pdbx_seq_one_letter_code
_entity_poly.pdbx_strand_id
1 'polypeptide(L)'
;MLLQSAAWLLLFAVLQLVLCAEDYYKVLGIDKNANDKQIKSAYRQLSKKFHPDKNPGDDTAQGKFVEVSEAYEALSDPESRKIYDQYGHEGLKQRQQGGGQHHDPFDLFSRFFGGGGHYQRGQPRGHNLEIKVGISLRDFYNGRETEFQWEKQQICEECDGTGSADGHVDTCGHCGGHGVRIIKHQLAPGMFQQVQTQCDACGGRGKTIKHKCPACSGNRVVRKPTLVSLKVDRGAARDSKIVYENEADASPDYIAGDLIVTLVEKEPDMENDNPEHVDGIFFRRKGNDLFWREVLSLREAWMGDWTRNLTHMDGHVVRLSRKRGEVVQPGHVEAVENEGMPIWDEDGDSVYHKTQFGKLYVEYVVVLPDQMESGMEKEFWSIWQKWRGKIGVDLHKDSGRPDAPISDQGQEKKDEL
;
A
#
# COMPACT_ATOMS: atom_id res chain seq x y z
N MET A 1 -73.59 -4.66 14.15
CA MET A 1 -72.64 -5.19 13.13
C MET A 1 -71.68 -4.13 12.59
N LEU A 2 -72.13 -2.89 12.32
CA LEU A 2 -71.25 -1.81 11.81
C LEU A 2 -70.12 -1.36 12.77
N LEU A 3 -70.35 -1.40 14.09
CA LEU A 3 -69.32 -1.04 15.10
C LEU A 3 -68.22 -2.11 15.24
N GLN A 4 -68.54 -3.38 15.04
CA GLN A 4 -67.53 -4.45 15.08
C GLN A 4 -66.68 -4.47 13.82
N SER A 5 -67.26 -4.25 12.63
CA SER A 5 -66.48 -4.15 11.40
C SER A 5 -65.55 -2.93 11.37
N ALA A 6 -65.97 -1.79 11.94
CA ALA A 6 -65.12 -0.61 12.10
C ALA A 6 -63.95 -0.86 13.06
N ALA A 7 -64.17 -1.58 14.17
CA ALA A 7 -63.12 -1.94 15.12
C ALA A 7 -62.09 -2.89 14.50
N TRP A 8 -62.52 -3.87 13.69
CA TRP A 8 -61.61 -4.77 12.98
C TRP A 8 -60.84 -4.07 11.85
N LEU A 9 -61.46 -3.13 11.14
CA LEU A 9 -60.76 -2.30 10.16
C LEU A 9 -59.75 -1.36 10.81
N LEU A 10 -60.06 -0.79 11.97
CA LEU A 10 -59.10 -0.02 12.78
C LEU A 10 -57.96 -0.89 13.30
N LEU A 11 -58.26 -2.10 13.79
CA LEU A 11 -57.24 -3.02 14.27
C LEU A 11 -56.32 -3.49 13.14
N PHE A 12 -56.88 -3.73 11.95
CA PHE A 12 -56.12 -4.11 10.76
C PHE A 12 -55.31 -2.93 10.21
N ALA A 13 -55.86 -1.70 10.24
CA ALA A 13 -55.13 -0.49 9.86
C ALA A 13 -54.00 -0.16 10.86
N VAL A 14 -54.22 -0.36 12.16
CA VAL A 14 -53.18 -0.22 13.20
C VAL A 14 -52.13 -1.33 13.06
N LEU A 15 -52.52 -2.57 12.75
CA LEU A 15 -51.58 -3.67 12.48
C LEU A 15 -50.74 -3.41 11.21
N GLN A 16 -51.33 -2.84 10.17
CA GLN A 16 -50.63 -2.39 8.96
C GLN A 16 -49.68 -1.23 9.27
N LEU A 17 -50.10 -0.25 10.08
CA LEU A 17 -49.23 0.86 10.53
C LEU A 17 -48.06 0.38 11.40
N VAL A 18 -48.25 -0.65 12.24
CA VAL A 18 -47.17 -1.27 13.05
C VAL A 18 -46.20 -2.08 12.19
N LEU A 19 -46.67 -2.70 11.10
CA LEU A 19 -45.82 -3.40 10.12
C LEU A 19 -45.10 -2.47 9.14
N CYS A 20 -45.53 -1.20 9.03
CA CYS A 20 -44.94 -0.19 8.15
C CYS A 20 -43.88 0.70 8.84
N ALA A 21 -43.58 0.52 10.12
CA ALA A 21 -42.38 1.11 10.72
C ALA A 21 -41.17 0.32 10.21
N GLU A 22 -40.37 0.92 9.32
CA GLU A 22 -39.25 0.23 8.68
C GLU A 22 -38.22 -0.24 9.73
N ASP A 23 -37.91 -1.53 9.71
CA ASP A 23 -36.90 -2.14 10.57
C ASP A 23 -35.51 -1.75 10.06
N TYR A 24 -34.66 -1.18 10.92
CA TYR A 24 -33.32 -0.71 10.56
C TYR A 24 -32.42 -1.82 10.02
N TYR A 25 -32.63 -3.08 10.44
CA TYR A 25 -31.91 -4.21 9.84
C TYR A 25 -32.34 -4.44 8.38
N LYS A 26 -33.62 -4.22 8.05
CA LYS A 26 -34.13 -4.30 6.67
C LYS A 26 -33.68 -3.12 5.83
N VAL A 27 -33.63 -1.91 6.40
CA VAL A 27 -33.09 -0.71 5.74
C VAL A 27 -31.64 -0.94 5.31
N LEU A 28 -30.83 -1.55 6.18
CA LEU A 28 -29.45 -1.93 5.86
C LEU A 28 -29.33 -3.23 5.04
N GLY A 29 -30.41 -3.99 4.85
CA GLY A 29 -30.42 -5.25 4.10
C GLY A 29 -29.63 -6.38 4.77
N ILE A 30 -29.59 -6.40 6.11
CA ILE A 30 -28.81 -7.35 6.91
C ILE A 30 -29.69 -8.14 7.89
N ASP A 31 -29.18 -9.27 8.37
CA ASP A 31 -29.85 -10.08 9.40
C ASP A 31 -29.77 -9.41 10.78
N LYS A 32 -30.76 -9.66 11.66
CA LYS A 32 -30.77 -9.14 13.04
C LYS A 32 -29.57 -9.61 13.86
N ASN A 33 -29.01 -10.78 13.55
CA ASN A 33 -27.80 -11.32 14.18
C ASN A 33 -26.50 -10.83 13.54
N ALA A 34 -26.55 -9.84 12.64
CA ALA A 34 -25.36 -9.32 11.97
C ALA A 34 -24.32 -8.80 12.97
N ASN A 35 -23.05 -9.09 12.70
CA ASN A 35 -21.94 -8.56 13.48
C ASN A 35 -21.60 -7.11 13.07
N ASP A 36 -20.81 -6.41 13.88
CA ASP A 36 -20.48 -5.00 13.65
C ASP A 36 -19.77 -4.76 12.30
N LYS A 37 -19.00 -5.74 11.81
CA LYS A 37 -18.33 -5.68 10.50
C LYS A 37 -19.36 -5.71 9.36
N GLN A 38 -20.40 -6.52 9.47
CA GLN A 38 -21.49 -6.61 8.49
C GLN A 38 -22.34 -5.34 8.47
N ILE A 39 -22.68 -4.79 9.64
CA ILE A 39 -23.42 -3.52 9.77
C ILE A 39 -22.62 -2.38 9.11
N LYS A 40 -21.32 -2.27 9.41
CA LYS A 40 -20.43 -1.28 8.81
C LYS A 40 -20.28 -1.45 7.31
N SER A 41 -20.16 -2.69 6.82
CA SER A 41 -20.03 -2.98 5.40
C SER A 41 -21.28 -2.60 4.61
N ALA A 42 -22.46 -2.98 5.13
CA ALA A 42 -23.75 -2.67 4.51
C ALA A 42 -23.99 -1.16 4.41
N TYR A 43 -23.74 -0.42 5.49
CA TYR A 43 -23.81 1.05 5.50
C TYR A 43 -22.90 1.65 4.42
N ARG A 44 -21.62 1.23 4.34
CA ARG A 44 -20.68 1.74 3.33
C ARG A 44 -21.18 1.54 1.89
N GLN A 45 -21.78 0.39 1.60
CA GLN A 45 -22.29 0.09 0.27
C GLN A 45 -23.51 0.94 -0.07
N LEU A 46 -24.48 1.07 0.86
CA LEU A 46 -25.72 1.80 0.64
C LEU A 46 -25.49 3.32 0.63
N SER A 47 -24.67 3.86 1.53
CA SER A 47 -24.32 5.29 1.54
C SER A 47 -23.59 5.71 0.27
N LYS A 48 -22.71 4.86 -0.29
CA LYS A 48 -22.06 5.11 -1.58
C LYS A 48 -23.05 5.05 -2.75
N LYS A 49 -24.11 4.25 -2.64
CA LYS A 49 -25.15 4.08 -3.66
C LYS A 49 -26.11 5.28 -3.69
N PHE A 50 -26.52 5.76 -2.53
CA PHE A 50 -27.49 6.85 -2.39
C PHE A 50 -26.86 8.23 -2.13
N HIS A 51 -25.54 8.36 -2.28
CA HIS A 51 -24.82 9.61 -2.02
C HIS A 51 -25.36 10.77 -2.90
N PRO A 52 -25.57 11.98 -2.34
CA PRO A 52 -26.05 13.14 -3.09
C PRO A 52 -25.18 13.52 -4.29
N ASP A 53 -23.85 13.48 -4.15
CA ASP A 53 -22.93 13.76 -5.27
C ASP A 53 -23.11 12.83 -6.48
N LYS A 54 -23.56 11.59 -6.25
CA LYS A 54 -23.81 10.63 -7.33
C LYS A 54 -25.24 10.67 -7.84
N ASN A 55 -26.16 11.23 -7.06
CA ASN A 55 -27.58 11.33 -7.36
C ASN A 55 -28.06 12.79 -7.15
N PRO A 56 -27.48 13.78 -7.87
CA PRO A 56 -27.81 15.18 -7.65
C PRO A 56 -29.25 15.48 -8.06
N GLY A 57 -30.05 16.00 -7.12
CA GLY A 57 -31.44 16.41 -7.35
C GLY A 57 -32.48 15.27 -7.34
N ASP A 58 -32.11 14.08 -6.87
CA ASP A 58 -33.04 12.97 -6.65
C ASP A 58 -33.49 12.91 -5.17
N ASP A 59 -34.67 13.46 -4.90
CA ASP A 59 -35.28 13.49 -3.56
C ASP A 59 -35.48 12.07 -2.97
N THR A 60 -35.63 11.04 -3.81
CA THR A 60 -35.83 9.67 -3.36
C THR A 60 -34.53 9.01 -2.90
N ALA A 61 -33.42 9.33 -3.57
CA ALA A 61 -32.08 8.91 -3.15
C ALA A 61 -31.68 9.63 -1.86
N GLN A 62 -32.05 10.91 -1.73
CA GLN A 62 -31.82 11.69 -0.51
C GLN A 62 -32.59 11.10 0.69
N GLY A 63 -33.88 10.76 0.52
CA GLY A 63 -34.67 10.11 1.57
C GLY A 63 -34.05 8.79 2.04
N LYS A 64 -33.65 7.93 1.11
CA LYS A 64 -32.99 6.65 1.43
C LYS A 64 -31.63 6.83 2.08
N PHE A 65 -30.90 7.88 1.72
CA PHE A 65 -29.62 8.20 2.37
C PHE A 65 -29.83 8.56 3.85
N VAL A 66 -30.86 9.36 4.15
CA VAL A 66 -31.22 9.70 5.53
C VAL A 66 -31.61 8.45 6.32
N GLU A 67 -32.49 7.60 5.78
CA GLU A 67 -32.93 6.35 6.42
C GLU A 67 -31.75 5.40 6.71
N VAL A 68 -30.82 5.25 5.76
CA VAL A 68 -29.62 4.40 5.91
C VAL A 68 -28.68 4.94 7.00
N SER A 69 -28.54 6.27 7.09
CA SER A 69 -27.75 6.92 8.13
C SER A 69 -28.38 6.76 9.52
N GLU A 70 -29.69 6.95 9.66
CA GLU A 70 -30.42 6.73 10.91
C GLU A 70 -30.33 5.26 11.37
N ALA A 71 -30.47 4.32 10.43
CA ALA A 71 -30.33 2.90 10.73
C ALA A 71 -28.92 2.54 11.24
N TYR A 72 -27.88 3.13 10.64
CA TYR A 72 -26.52 2.90 11.08
C TYR A 72 -26.23 3.52 12.44
N GLU A 73 -26.71 4.73 12.71
CA GLU A 73 -26.56 5.38 14.01
C GLU A 73 -27.18 4.54 15.13
N ALA A 74 -28.39 4.03 14.91
CA ALA A 74 -29.09 3.16 15.84
C ALA A 74 -28.38 1.82 16.10
N LEU A 75 -27.77 1.22 15.07
CA LEU A 75 -27.23 -0.15 15.13
C LEU A 75 -25.71 -0.23 15.33
N SER A 76 -24.98 0.88 15.16
CA SER A 76 -23.51 0.89 15.21
C SER A 76 -22.93 0.87 16.64
N ASP A 77 -23.63 1.46 17.60
CA ASP A 77 -23.24 1.49 19.01
C ASP A 77 -23.94 0.35 19.79
N PRO A 78 -23.21 -0.48 20.55
CA PRO A 78 -23.79 -1.63 21.25
C PRO A 78 -24.93 -1.28 22.23
N GLU A 79 -24.85 -0.12 22.91
CA GLU A 79 -25.90 0.31 23.83
C GLU A 79 -27.16 0.76 23.07
N SER A 80 -26.97 1.56 22.02
CA SER A 80 -28.04 2.06 21.15
C SER A 80 -28.76 0.91 20.45
N ARG A 81 -28.00 -0.06 19.92
CA ARG A 81 -28.51 -1.28 19.30
C ARG A 81 -29.35 -2.10 20.27
N LYS A 82 -28.87 -2.27 21.52
CA LYS A 82 -29.59 -2.99 22.55
C LYS A 82 -30.93 -2.32 22.91
N ILE A 83 -30.96 -0.99 22.98
CA ILE A 83 -32.19 -0.22 23.22
C ILE A 83 -33.15 -0.38 22.05
N TYR A 84 -32.66 -0.28 20.82
CA TYR A 84 -33.44 -0.51 19.61
C TYR A 84 -34.02 -1.93 19.55
N ASP A 85 -33.21 -2.95 19.86
CA ASP A 85 -33.62 -4.35 19.85
C ASP A 85 -34.70 -4.67 20.89
N GLN A 86 -34.73 -3.93 22.01
CA GLN A 86 -35.66 -4.11 23.13
C GLN A 86 -36.94 -3.29 23.01
N TYR A 87 -36.84 -2.05 22.52
CA TYR A 87 -37.91 -1.05 22.58
C TYR A 87 -38.24 -0.41 21.21
N GLY A 88 -37.58 -0.85 20.14
CA GLY A 88 -37.76 -0.33 18.79
C GLY A 88 -37.41 1.16 18.66
N HIS A 89 -37.98 1.79 17.64
CA HIS A 89 -37.79 3.22 17.35
C HIS A 89 -38.18 4.14 18.51
N GLU A 90 -39.18 3.76 19.31
CA GLU A 90 -39.66 4.55 20.45
C GLU A 90 -38.62 4.61 21.59
N GLY A 91 -37.88 3.53 21.83
CA GLY A 91 -36.81 3.51 22.83
C GLY A 91 -35.66 4.45 22.50
N LEU A 92 -35.32 4.60 21.22
CA LEU A 92 -34.30 5.54 20.77
C LEU A 92 -34.77 7.00 20.90
N LYS A 93 -36.04 7.29 20.56
CA LYS A 93 -36.64 8.63 20.71
C LYS A 93 -36.69 9.08 22.17
N GLN A 94 -36.95 8.16 23.10
CA GLN A 94 -36.99 8.46 24.53
C GLN A 94 -35.59 8.78 25.09
N ARG A 95 -34.54 8.14 24.55
CA ARG A 95 -33.13 8.47 24.87
C ARG A 95 -32.74 9.85 24.33
N GLN A 96 -33.21 10.22 23.14
CA GLN A 96 -32.90 11.50 22.48
C GLN A 96 -33.59 12.71 23.16
N GLN A 97 -34.71 12.52 23.84
CA GLN A 97 -35.39 13.58 24.63
C GLN A 97 -34.72 13.87 26.00
N GLY A 98 -33.76 13.06 26.44
CA GLY A 98 -33.04 13.22 27.71
C GLY A 98 -31.68 13.93 27.65
N GLY A 99 -31.21 14.27 26.45
CA GLY A 99 -29.92 14.93 26.24
C GLY A 99 -29.82 15.39 24.79
N GLY A 100 -30.00 16.68 24.57
CA GLY A 100 -30.14 17.25 23.23
C GLY A 100 -28.88 17.09 22.39
N GLN A 101 -29.00 16.33 21.31
CA GLN A 101 -28.14 16.45 20.14
C GLN A 101 -28.93 15.89 18.94
N HIS A 102 -29.60 16.78 18.21
CA HIS A 102 -30.08 16.45 16.87
C HIS A 102 -28.84 16.56 15.97
N HIS A 103 -28.21 15.44 15.66
CA HIS A 103 -27.16 15.41 14.64
C HIS A 103 -27.83 15.40 13.27
N ASP A 104 -27.37 16.28 12.39
CA ASP A 104 -27.73 16.21 10.97
C ASP A 104 -27.09 14.92 10.40
N PRO A 105 -27.86 14.01 9.77
CA PRO A 105 -27.32 12.78 9.18
C PRO A 105 -26.17 13.02 8.20
N PHE A 106 -26.07 14.21 7.61
CA PHE A 106 -24.95 14.60 6.75
C PHE A 106 -23.67 14.96 7.53
N ASP A 107 -23.78 15.46 8.75
CA ASP A 107 -22.66 15.83 9.63
C ASP A 107 -21.94 14.59 10.20
N LEU A 108 -22.69 13.51 10.45
CA LEU A 108 -22.13 12.21 10.84
C LEU A 108 -21.27 11.59 9.72
N PHE A 109 -21.65 11.81 8.46
CA PHE A 109 -20.88 11.35 7.30
C PHE A 109 -19.61 12.18 7.09
N SER A 110 -19.67 13.51 7.25
CA SER A 110 -18.48 14.38 7.22
C SER A 110 -17.46 13.99 8.30
N ARG A 111 -17.93 13.61 9.49
CA ARG A 111 -17.09 13.11 10.58
C ARG A 111 -16.39 11.78 10.27
N PHE A 112 -16.95 10.96 9.38
CA PHE A 112 -16.43 9.62 9.07
C PHE A 112 -15.68 9.52 7.73
N PHE A 113 -16.02 10.33 6.72
CA PHE A 113 -15.51 10.16 5.35
C PHE A 113 -14.82 11.37 4.71
N GLY A 114 -14.85 12.57 5.30
CA GLY A 114 -14.28 13.74 4.63
C GLY A 114 -13.98 14.89 5.58
N GLY A 115 -12.68 15.11 5.84
CA GLY A 115 -12.16 16.05 6.82
C GLY A 115 -12.82 17.44 6.82
N GLY A 116 -13.23 17.86 8.01
CA GLY A 116 -13.57 19.25 8.31
C GLY A 116 -14.48 19.40 9.52
N GLY A 117 -13.95 19.94 10.63
CA GLY A 117 -14.78 20.86 11.43
C GLY A 117 -15.13 20.56 12.89
N HIS A 118 -14.33 19.81 13.66
CA HIS A 118 -14.30 20.00 15.12
C HIS A 118 -12.86 20.11 15.60
N TYR A 119 -12.37 21.35 15.73
CA TYR A 119 -11.12 21.63 16.46
C TYR A 119 -11.35 21.43 17.96
N GLN A 120 -11.48 20.17 18.38
CA GLN A 120 -10.77 19.78 19.59
C GLN A 120 -9.31 20.01 19.22
N ARG A 121 -8.60 20.90 19.94
CA ARG A 121 -7.15 21.02 19.80
C ARG A 121 -6.56 19.67 20.24
N GLY A 122 -6.57 18.68 19.34
CA GLY A 122 -5.69 17.54 19.42
C GLY A 122 -4.29 18.11 19.55
N GLN A 123 -3.49 17.46 20.40
CA GLN A 123 -2.07 17.79 20.45
C GLN A 123 -1.54 17.84 19.01
N PRO A 124 -0.67 18.82 18.69
CA PRO A 124 -0.04 18.86 17.37
C PRO A 124 0.56 17.47 17.09
N ARG A 125 0.54 17.03 15.83
CA ARG A 125 1.15 15.76 15.42
C ARG A 125 2.51 16.05 14.80
N GLY A 126 3.48 15.19 15.11
CA GLY A 126 4.82 15.21 14.56
C GLY A 126 4.84 14.82 13.09
N HIS A 127 5.99 15.01 12.46
CA HIS A 127 6.20 14.64 11.07
C HIS A 127 6.28 13.12 10.91
N ASN A 128 5.77 12.62 9.79
CA ASN A 128 5.94 11.23 9.40
C ASN A 128 7.38 11.00 8.93
N LEU A 129 7.88 9.79 9.14
CA LEU A 129 9.20 9.37 8.68
C LEU A 129 9.04 8.28 7.62
N GLU A 130 9.80 8.36 6.53
CA GLU A 130 9.84 7.32 5.50
C GLU A 130 11.21 6.64 5.49
N ILE A 131 11.22 5.32 5.61
CA ILE A 131 12.43 4.50 5.53
C ILE A 131 12.28 3.45 4.44
N LYS A 132 13.41 3.04 3.85
CA LYS A 132 13.46 1.99 2.83
C LYS A 132 14.13 0.76 3.39
N VAL A 133 13.46 -0.40 3.31
CA VAL A 133 13.99 -1.67 3.79
C VAL A 133 14.19 -2.59 2.59
N GLY A 134 15.43 -3.07 2.42
CA GLY A 134 15.82 -4.00 1.36
C GLY A 134 15.39 -5.42 1.70
N ILE A 135 14.51 -5.99 0.87
CA ILE A 135 13.98 -7.35 0.99
C ILE A 135 14.39 -8.16 -0.24
N SER A 136 14.81 -9.41 -0.03
CA SER A 136 15.21 -10.29 -1.14
C SER A 136 14.01 -10.64 -2.03
N LEU A 137 14.25 -10.95 -3.32
CA LEU A 137 13.17 -11.34 -4.22
C LEU A 137 12.49 -12.63 -3.76
N ARG A 138 13.26 -13.57 -3.17
CA ARG A 138 12.74 -14.78 -2.51
C ARG A 138 11.75 -14.45 -1.39
N ASP A 139 12.06 -13.47 -0.54
CA ASP A 139 11.18 -13.07 0.55
C ASP A 139 9.91 -12.37 0.04
N PHE A 140 10.00 -11.60 -1.05
CA PHE A 140 8.81 -11.10 -1.76
C PHE A 140 7.95 -12.23 -2.33
N TYR A 141 8.56 -13.32 -2.79
CA TYR A 141 7.87 -14.46 -3.40
C TYR A 141 7.20 -15.36 -2.36
N ASN A 142 7.88 -15.67 -1.25
CA ASN A 142 7.37 -16.58 -0.23
C ASN A 142 6.57 -15.86 0.88
N GLY A 143 6.81 -14.57 1.07
CA GLY A 143 6.43 -13.85 2.28
C GLY A 143 7.39 -14.16 3.43
N ARG A 144 7.62 -13.18 4.30
CA ARG A 144 8.51 -13.32 5.46
C ARG A 144 8.13 -12.35 6.57
N GLU A 145 8.24 -12.81 7.81
CA GLU A 145 8.31 -11.94 8.98
C GLU A 145 9.78 -11.70 9.32
N THR A 146 10.19 -10.44 9.30
CA THR A 146 11.56 -10.03 9.61
C THR A 146 11.51 -8.85 10.58
N GLU A 147 12.60 -8.62 11.30
CA GLU A 147 12.72 -7.49 12.20
C GLU A 147 13.86 -6.62 11.72
N PHE A 148 13.67 -5.30 11.78
CA PHE A 148 14.74 -4.36 11.52
C PHE A 148 14.87 -3.40 12.69
N GLN A 149 16.11 -2.97 12.93
CA GLN A 149 16.43 -2.01 13.97
C GLN A 149 16.62 -0.64 13.32
N TRP A 150 15.96 0.37 13.86
CA TRP A 150 16.20 1.76 13.48
C TRP A 150 16.27 2.66 14.72
N GLU A 151 17.03 3.75 14.62
CA GLU A 151 17.19 4.68 15.73
C GLU A 151 16.14 5.78 15.65
N LYS A 152 15.28 5.84 16.66
CA LYS A 152 14.25 6.86 16.78
C LYS A 152 14.38 7.68 18.05
N GLN A 153 13.87 8.90 18.00
CA GLN A 153 13.73 9.73 19.16
C GLN A 153 12.55 9.25 20.01
N GLN A 154 12.81 8.87 21.26
CA GLN A 154 11.81 8.46 22.23
C GLN A 154 11.74 9.46 23.39
N ILE A 155 10.58 9.56 24.03
CA ILE A 155 10.44 10.33 25.26
C ILE A 155 11.36 9.72 26.32
N CYS A 156 12.09 10.57 27.04
CA CYS A 156 13.00 10.11 28.06
C CYS A 156 12.20 9.51 29.23
N GLU A 157 12.28 8.19 29.40
CA GLU A 157 11.62 7.42 30.46
C GLU A 157 12.07 7.84 31.86
N GLU A 158 13.33 8.28 32.04
CA GLU A 158 13.84 8.66 33.37
C GLU A 158 13.18 9.95 33.90
N CYS A 159 12.67 10.81 33.02
CA CYS A 159 12.04 12.07 33.40
C CYS A 159 10.63 12.26 32.85
N ASP A 160 10.05 11.21 32.23
CA ASP A 160 8.75 11.22 31.55
C ASP A 160 8.54 12.45 30.63
N GLY A 161 9.60 12.87 29.94
CA GLY A 161 9.54 14.03 29.05
C GLY A 161 9.49 15.39 29.74
N THR A 162 9.72 15.49 31.06
CA THR A 162 9.84 16.78 31.77
C THR A 162 11.20 17.43 31.55
N GLY A 163 12.25 16.62 31.38
CA GLY A 163 13.64 17.07 31.22
C GLY A 163 14.32 17.42 32.55
N SER A 164 13.60 17.34 33.67
CA SER A 164 14.17 17.53 35.00
C SER A 164 14.46 16.18 35.66
N ALA A 165 15.55 16.09 36.42
CA ALA A 165 15.84 14.89 37.22
C ALA A 165 14.78 14.65 38.31
N ASP A 166 14.25 15.72 38.90
CA ASP A 166 13.31 15.64 40.03
C ASP A 166 11.84 15.81 39.58
N GLY A 167 11.59 15.89 38.27
CA GLY A 167 10.26 16.20 37.69
C GLY A 167 9.76 17.63 37.94
N HIS A 168 10.48 18.45 38.72
CA HIS A 168 10.07 19.82 39.03
C HIS A 168 10.40 20.79 37.89
N VAL A 169 9.39 21.50 37.41
CA VAL A 169 9.52 22.45 36.30
C VAL A 169 8.99 23.81 36.70
N ASP A 170 9.87 24.80 36.74
CA ASP A 170 9.56 26.19 37.10
C ASP A 170 9.05 26.97 35.89
N THR A 171 8.20 27.98 36.11
CA THR A 171 7.81 28.92 35.05
C THR A 171 8.99 29.85 34.74
N CYS A 172 9.30 30.05 33.45
CA CYS A 172 10.41 30.89 33.05
C CYS A 172 10.16 32.36 33.41
N GLY A 173 10.95 32.90 34.34
CA GLY A 173 10.82 34.30 34.78
C GLY A 173 11.11 35.34 33.69
N HIS A 174 11.92 35.01 32.66
CA HIS A 174 12.27 35.94 31.58
C HIS A 174 11.16 36.17 30.55
N CYS A 175 10.26 35.20 30.38
CA CYS A 175 9.13 35.29 29.45
C CYS A 175 7.77 35.13 30.14
N GLY A 176 7.73 34.96 31.47
CA GLY A 176 6.50 34.75 32.23
C GLY A 176 5.69 33.52 31.80
N GLY A 177 6.34 32.50 31.23
CA GLY A 177 5.65 31.32 30.69
C GLY A 177 5.30 31.40 29.20
N HIS A 178 5.46 32.55 28.55
CA HIS A 178 5.02 32.74 27.17
C HIS A 178 5.97 32.15 26.10
N GLY A 179 7.19 31.77 26.46
CA GLY A 179 8.16 31.17 25.53
C GLY A 179 8.79 32.16 24.53
N VAL A 180 8.20 33.33 24.30
CA VAL A 180 8.71 34.38 23.41
C VAL A 180 8.95 35.69 24.19
N ARG A 181 9.87 36.52 23.69
CA ARG A 181 10.15 37.87 24.19
C ARG A 181 10.01 38.86 23.04
N ILE A 182 9.41 40.02 23.31
CA ILE A 182 9.28 41.11 22.35
C ILE A 182 10.50 42.01 22.47
N ILE A 183 11.34 42.03 21.44
CA ILE A 183 12.52 42.90 21.37
C ILE A 183 12.22 44.02 20.36
N LYS A 184 12.50 45.28 20.75
CA LYS A 184 12.37 46.44 19.87
C LYS A 184 13.65 46.58 19.04
N HIS A 185 13.59 46.27 17.76
CA HIS A 185 14.69 46.47 16.81
C HIS A 185 14.53 47.82 16.12
N GLN A 186 15.54 48.68 16.19
CA GLN A 186 15.52 49.98 15.52
C GLN A 186 16.06 49.84 14.09
N LEU A 187 15.19 49.99 13.10
CA LEU A 187 15.55 49.89 11.68
C LEU A 187 16.01 51.25 11.10
N ALA A 188 15.53 52.35 11.68
CA ALA A 188 15.89 53.72 11.29
C ALA A 188 15.71 54.69 12.46
N PRO A 189 16.28 55.91 12.41
CA PRO A 189 15.98 56.97 13.37
C PRO A 189 14.45 57.20 13.46
N GLY A 190 13.86 56.93 14.62
CA GLY A 190 12.40 57.06 14.85
C GLY A 190 11.52 55.88 14.43
N MET A 191 12.07 54.83 13.80
CA MET A 191 11.30 53.64 13.38
C MET A 191 11.76 52.39 14.13
N PHE A 192 10.96 51.97 15.11
CA PHE A 192 11.18 50.76 15.91
C PHE A 192 10.18 49.68 15.49
N GLN A 193 10.67 48.51 15.09
CA GLN A 193 9.85 47.33 14.87
C GLN A 193 9.88 46.44 16.11
N GLN A 194 8.71 46.01 16.57
CA GLN A 194 8.61 44.98 17.60
C GLN A 194 8.74 43.62 16.93
N VAL A 195 9.81 42.89 17.23
CA VAL A 195 10.03 41.53 16.74
C VAL A 195 9.83 40.57 17.90
N GLN A 196 9.01 39.54 17.69
CA GLN A 196 8.89 38.43 18.63
C GLN A 196 10.06 37.46 18.40
N THR A 197 10.91 37.29 19.40
CA THR A 197 12.04 36.36 19.37
C THR A 197 11.81 35.27 20.41
N GLN A 198 12.29 34.06 20.14
CA GLN A 198 12.24 32.95 21.09
C GLN A 198 13.00 33.34 22.38
N CYS A 199 12.46 33.03 23.55
CA CYS A 199 13.11 33.35 24.81
C CYS A 199 14.38 32.49 24.98
N ASP A 200 15.55 33.12 25.01
CA ASP A 200 16.85 32.43 25.15
C ASP A 200 16.96 31.62 26.45
N ALA A 201 16.33 32.08 27.54
CA ALA A 201 16.42 31.44 28.85
C ALA A 201 15.66 30.11 28.95
N CYS A 202 14.59 29.93 28.16
CA CYS A 202 13.81 28.69 28.14
C CYS A 202 13.80 28.00 26.77
N GLY A 203 14.52 28.52 25.78
CA GLY A 203 14.54 28.02 24.41
C GLY A 203 13.13 27.91 23.81
N GLY A 204 12.23 28.85 24.12
CA GLY A 204 10.86 28.83 23.60
C GLY A 204 9.82 28.09 24.45
N ARG A 205 10.24 27.37 25.49
CA ARG A 205 9.38 26.41 26.19
C ARG A 205 8.46 27.01 27.24
N GLY A 206 8.70 28.27 27.63
CA GLY A 206 7.98 28.93 28.74
C GLY A 206 8.34 28.38 30.14
N LYS A 207 9.10 27.29 30.21
CA LYS A 207 9.45 26.57 31.43
C LYS A 207 10.97 26.42 31.58
N THR A 208 11.45 26.44 32.81
CA THR A 208 12.87 26.30 33.18
C THR A 208 13.04 25.18 34.18
N ILE A 209 14.16 24.46 34.08
CA ILE A 209 14.51 23.34 34.96
C ILE A 209 15.77 23.68 35.74
N LYS A 210 15.77 23.41 37.06
CA LYS A 210 16.95 23.62 37.93
C LYS A 210 17.90 22.44 37.86
N HIS A 211 17.36 21.23 37.99
CA HIS A 211 18.11 19.99 37.93
C HIS A 211 17.80 19.29 36.60
N LYS A 212 18.78 19.29 35.69
CA LYS A 212 18.65 18.64 34.38
C LYS A 212 18.67 17.12 34.56
N CYS A 213 17.79 16.41 33.86
CA CYS A 213 17.80 14.95 33.82
C CYS A 213 19.15 14.45 33.25
N PRO A 214 19.81 13.47 33.89
CA PRO A 214 21.11 12.97 33.44
C PRO A 214 21.01 12.18 32.13
N ALA A 215 19.96 11.38 31.89
CA ALA A 215 19.81 10.63 30.63
C ALA A 215 19.61 11.51 29.39
N CYS A 216 18.77 12.55 29.47
CA CYS A 216 18.47 13.41 28.31
C CYS A 216 19.19 14.77 28.34
N SER A 217 19.96 15.08 29.38
CA SER A 217 20.62 16.38 29.59
C SER A 217 19.66 17.59 29.51
N GLY A 218 18.38 17.40 29.84
CA GLY A 218 17.34 18.43 29.75
C GLY A 218 16.66 18.57 28.38
N ASN A 219 16.92 17.66 27.44
CA ASN A 219 16.29 17.65 26.12
C ASN A 219 14.91 16.96 26.09
N ARG A 220 14.55 16.23 27.15
CA ARG A 220 13.26 15.50 27.33
C ARG A 220 13.09 14.25 26.45
N VAL A 221 14.00 14.03 25.53
CA VAL A 221 13.99 12.94 24.56
C VAL A 221 15.38 12.33 24.43
N VAL A 222 15.44 11.07 24.04
CA VAL A 222 16.68 10.30 23.83
C VAL A 222 16.57 9.50 22.53
N ARG A 223 17.67 9.37 21.78
CA ARG A 223 17.70 8.45 20.63
C ARG A 223 18.00 7.04 21.11
N LYS A 224 17.11 6.11 20.79
CA LYS A 224 17.25 4.69 21.13
C LYS A 224 17.00 3.84 19.88
N PRO A 225 17.79 2.77 19.68
CA PRO A 225 17.45 1.76 18.70
C PRO A 225 16.13 1.07 19.08
N THR A 226 15.22 0.95 18.12
CA THR A 226 13.92 0.30 18.28
C THR A 226 13.82 -0.82 17.25
N LEU A 227 13.46 -2.02 17.72
CA LEU A 227 13.14 -3.15 16.85
C LEU A 227 11.70 -3.02 16.37
N VAL A 228 11.50 -3.05 15.05
CA VAL A 228 10.19 -3.02 14.42
C VAL A 228 9.99 -4.32 13.65
N SER A 229 8.89 -5.02 13.94
CA SER A 229 8.50 -6.22 13.22
C SER A 229 7.87 -5.85 11.88
N LEU A 230 8.45 -6.36 10.81
CA LEU A 230 8.07 -6.17 9.43
C LEU A 230 7.50 -7.47 8.85
N LYS A 231 6.21 -7.45 8.58
CA LYS A 231 5.53 -8.53 7.87
C LYS A 231 5.47 -8.21 6.39
N VAL A 232 6.17 -8.99 5.59
CA VAL A 232 6.13 -8.93 4.12
C VAL A 232 5.16 -10.01 3.65
N ASP A 233 4.04 -9.58 3.08
CA ASP A 233 3.07 -10.51 2.52
C ASP A 233 3.59 -11.17 1.24
N ARG A 234 3.11 -12.39 1.01
CA ARG A 234 3.42 -13.15 -0.20
C ARG A 234 2.96 -12.39 -1.44
N GLY A 235 3.86 -12.20 -2.41
CA GLY A 235 3.54 -11.50 -3.65
C GLY A 235 3.49 -9.98 -3.50
N ALA A 236 3.94 -9.42 -2.37
CA ALA A 236 3.95 -7.98 -2.15
C ALA A 236 4.57 -7.23 -3.33
N ALA A 237 3.94 -6.11 -3.72
CA ALA A 237 4.42 -5.27 -4.80
C ALA A 237 5.76 -4.60 -4.44
N ARG A 238 6.57 -4.29 -5.45
CA ARG A 238 7.72 -3.40 -5.27
C ARG A 238 7.23 -2.03 -4.80
N ASP A 239 8.01 -1.39 -3.94
CA ASP A 239 7.72 -0.08 -3.37
C ASP A 239 6.39 -0.03 -2.57
N SER A 240 5.90 -1.18 -2.10
CA SER A 240 4.74 -1.22 -1.22
C SER A 240 5.08 -0.54 0.11
N LYS A 241 4.08 0.16 0.66
CA LYS A 241 4.23 0.96 1.87
C LYS A 241 3.48 0.32 3.02
N ILE A 242 4.20 0.04 4.10
CA ILE A 242 3.64 -0.44 5.36
C ILE A 242 3.70 0.73 6.34
N VAL A 243 2.56 1.07 6.94
CA VAL A 243 2.44 2.23 7.82
C VAL A 243 2.32 1.75 9.26
N TYR A 244 3.23 2.22 10.11
CA TYR A 244 3.18 2.02 11.56
C TYR A 244 2.76 3.32 12.23
N GLU A 245 1.57 3.30 12.82
CA GLU A 245 0.95 4.49 13.39
C GLU A 245 1.69 4.96 14.65
N ASN A 246 1.97 6.26 14.74
CA ASN A 246 2.64 6.91 15.89
C ASN A 246 4.03 6.33 16.23
N GLU A 247 4.67 5.62 15.28
CA GLU A 247 5.97 4.99 15.50
C GLU A 247 7.16 5.89 15.11
N ALA A 248 6.93 7.07 14.52
CA ALA A 248 8.01 8.02 14.18
C ALA A 248 8.64 8.70 15.41
N ASP A 249 9.44 9.76 15.19
CA ASP A 249 10.10 10.50 16.26
C ASP A 249 9.08 11.12 17.25
N ALA A 250 9.23 10.78 18.52
CA ALA A 250 8.37 11.24 19.60
C ALA A 250 8.90 12.53 20.26
N SER A 251 7.97 13.34 20.77
CA SER A 251 8.25 14.54 21.55
C SER A 251 7.17 14.73 22.62
N PRO A 252 7.50 15.33 23.78
CA PRO A 252 6.47 15.69 24.78
C PRO A 252 5.46 16.73 24.29
N ASP A 253 5.84 17.52 23.27
CA ASP A 253 5.03 18.66 22.81
C ASP A 253 3.99 18.27 21.74
N TYR A 254 4.16 17.11 21.10
CA TYR A 254 3.32 16.63 19.99
C TYR A 254 3.23 15.11 19.95
N ILE A 255 2.11 14.56 19.46
CA ILE A 255 1.95 13.12 19.23
C ILE A 255 2.88 12.70 18.10
N ALA A 256 3.53 11.54 18.19
CA ALA A 256 4.41 11.05 17.13
C ALA A 256 3.69 10.94 15.77
N GLY A 257 4.43 11.17 14.69
CA GLY A 257 3.95 10.87 13.34
C GLY A 257 4.02 9.37 13.02
N ASP A 258 3.71 9.02 11.79
CA ASP A 258 3.74 7.63 11.32
C ASP A 258 5.10 7.25 10.74
N LEU A 259 5.52 6.01 10.96
CA LEU A 259 6.66 5.41 10.29
C LEU A 259 6.16 4.68 9.03
N ILE A 260 6.55 5.18 7.87
CA ILE A 260 6.22 4.62 6.57
C ILE A 260 7.42 3.79 6.09
N VAL A 261 7.26 2.49 6.10
CA VAL A 261 8.28 1.54 5.62
C VAL A 261 7.99 1.20 4.17
N THR A 262 8.89 1.59 3.28
CA THR A 262 8.82 1.25 1.85
C THR A 262 9.68 0.02 1.58
N LEU A 263 9.05 -1.04 1.07
CA LEU A 263 9.75 -2.28 0.70
C LEU A 263 10.45 -2.10 -0.64
N VAL A 264 11.78 -2.26 -0.65
CA VAL A 264 12.58 -2.22 -1.88
C VAL A 264 13.25 -3.57 -2.13
N GLU A 265 13.39 -3.95 -3.39
CA GLU A 265 14.10 -5.17 -3.76
C GLU A 265 15.59 -5.01 -3.49
N LYS A 266 16.13 -5.85 -2.59
CA LYS A 266 17.56 -5.93 -2.30
C LYS A 266 18.26 -6.57 -3.50
N GLU A 267 19.42 -6.03 -3.86
CA GLU A 267 20.28 -6.69 -4.84
C GLU A 267 20.75 -8.04 -4.30
N PRO A 268 20.73 -9.10 -5.13
CA PRO A 268 21.15 -10.43 -4.71
C PRO A 268 22.63 -10.43 -4.28
N ASP A 269 22.94 -11.14 -3.19
CA ASP A 269 24.31 -11.32 -2.69
C ASP A 269 24.74 -12.78 -2.90
N MET A 270 25.89 -12.97 -3.54
CA MET A 270 26.42 -14.27 -3.92
C MET A 270 27.03 -15.04 -2.73
N GLU A 271 27.38 -14.37 -1.62
CA GLU A 271 28.23 -14.96 -0.58
C GLU A 271 27.57 -15.16 0.80
N ASN A 272 26.67 -14.27 1.25
CA ASN A 272 26.32 -14.21 2.69
C ASN A 272 24.90 -14.68 3.07
N ASP A 273 23.88 -14.47 2.22
CA ASP A 273 22.46 -14.67 2.60
C ASP A 273 21.74 -15.79 1.82
N ASN A 274 22.47 -16.58 1.02
CA ASN A 274 21.84 -17.43 0.00
C ASN A 274 22.52 -18.80 -0.22
N PRO A 275 22.49 -19.71 0.77
CA PRO A 275 23.17 -21.00 0.68
C PRO A 275 22.66 -21.87 -0.49
N GLU A 276 21.40 -21.70 -0.89
CA GLU A 276 20.76 -22.48 -1.96
C GLU A 276 20.85 -21.81 -3.34
N HIS A 277 21.42 -20.59 -3.43
CA HIS A 277 21.49 -19.78 -4.66
C HIS A 277 20.10 -19.40 -5.26
N VAL A 278 19.09 -19.20 -4.41
CA VAL A 278 17.68 -19.00 -4.78
C VAL A 278 17.06 -17.68 -4.25
N ASP A 279 17.87 -16.74 -3.76
CA ASP A 279 17.44 -15.38 -3.39
C ASP A 279 16.87 -14.54 -4.55
N GLY A 280 17.00 -15.02 -5.79
CA GLY A 280 16.61 -14.32 -7.01
C GLY A 280 17.78 -13.89 -7.90
N ILE A 281 19.04 -14.29 -7.66
CA ILE A 281 20.22 -13.96 -8.52
C ILE A 281 19.90 -14.05 -10.02
N PHE A 282 19.27 -15.14 -10.42
CA PHE A 282 19.00 -15.46 -11.82
C PHE A 282 17.62 -14.97 -12.31
N PHE A 283 16.77 -14.53 -11.39
CA PHE A 283 15.42 -14.07 -11.69
C PHE A 283 15.36 -12.56 -11.77
N ARG A 284 14.65 -12.04 -12.76
CA ARG A 284 14.30 -10.62 -12.85
C ARG A 284 12.79 -10.48 -12.78
N ARG A 285 12.29 -9.78 -11.76
CA ARG A 285 10.87 -9.48 -11.62
C ARG A 285 10.47 -8.26 -12.45
N LYS A 286 9.34 -8.36 -13.16
CA LYS A 286 8.64 -7.24 -13.77
C LYS A 286 7.14 -7.40 -13.53
N GLY A 287 6.60 -6.60 -12.61
CA GLY A 287 5.22 -6.75 -12.16
C GLY A 287 5.01 -8.11 -11.48
N ASN A 288 4.08 -8.89 -12.02
CA ASN A 288 3.76 -10.24 -11.54
C ASN A 288 4.52 -11.33 -12.30
N ASP A 289 5.30 -10.97 -13.32
CA ASP A 289 6.04 -11.93 -14.13
C ASP A 289 7.52 -11.98 -13.73
N LEU A 290 8.10 -13.16 -13.96
CA LEU A 290 9.52 -13.44 -13.74
C LEU A 290 10.22 -13.67 -15.08
N PHE A 291 11.49 -13.31 -15.13
CA PHE A 291 12.33 -13.46 -16.30
C PHE A 291 13.59 -14.23 -15.91
N TRP A 292 13.92 -15.24 -16.70
CA TRP A 292 15.12 -16.08 -16.57
C TRP A 292 15.87 -16.08 -17.90
N ARG A 293 17.20 -16.10 -17.85
CA ARG A 293 18.05 -16.27 -19.04
C ARG A 293 18.71 -17.63 -18.99
N GLU A 294 18.31 -18.50 -19.91
CA GLU A 294 18.91 -19.82 -20.05
C GLU A 294 19.95 -19.82 -21.17
N VAL A 295 21.15 -20.27 -20.84
CA VAL A 295 22.25 -20.33 -21.80
C VAL A 295 22.28 -21.69 -22.47
N LEU A 296 22.21 -21.70 -23.80
CA LEU A 296 22.31 -22.91 -24.61
C LEU A 296 23.57 -22.87 -25.46
N SER A 297 24.24 -24.00 -25.59
CA SER A 297 25.25 -24.18 -26.64
C SER A 297 24.59 -24.28 -28.03
N LEU A 298 25.35 -24.02 -29.10
CA LEU A 298 24.88 -24.24 -30.47
C LEU A 298 24.32 -25.67 -30.68
N ARG A 299 24.93 -26.68 -30.07
CA ARG A 299 24.47 -28.08 -30.14
C ARG A 299 23.09 -28.24 -29.52
N GLU A 300 22.88 -27.70 -28.32
CA GLU A 300 21.61 -27.81 -27.59
C GLU A 300 20.51 -27.01 -28.26
N ALA A 301 20.81 -25.80 -28.71
CA ALA A 301 19.87 -24.94 -29.41
C ALA A 301 19.44 -25.56 -30.75
N TRP A 302 20.35 -26.18 -31.49
CA TRP A 302 20.03 -26.71 -32.82
C TRP A 302 19.53 -28.15 -32.82
N MET A 303 20.12 -29.04 -32.00
CA MET A 303 19.77 -30.46 -32.00
C MET A 303 18.69 -30.81 -30.98
N GLY A 304 18.41 -29.94 -30.01
CA GLY A 304 17.62 -30.27 -28.84
C GLY A 304 18.30 -31.34 -27.99
N ASP A 305 17.50 -32.25 -27.42
CA ASP A 305 17.95 -33.35 -26.56
C ASP A 305 18.72 -32.86 -25.33
N TRP A 306 18.06 -31.96 -24.59
CA TRP A 306 18.58 -31.41 -23.35
C TRP A 306 17.45 -31.26 -22.33
N THR A 307 17.84 -31.23 -21.05
CA THR A 307 16.96 -30.97 -19.92
C THR A 307 17.68 -30.07 -18.92
N ARG A 308 16.98 -29.08 -18.39
CA ARG A 308 17.44 -28.18 -17.33
C ARG A 308 16.42 -28.18 -16.20
N ASN A 309 16.92 -28.19 -14.98
CA ASN A 309 16.13 -28.10 -13.77
C ASN A 309 16.43 -26.74 -13.15
N LEU A 310 15.44 -25.84 -13.20
CA LEU A 310 15.53 -24.54 -12.57
C LEU A 310 14.94 -24.65 -11.16
N THR A 311 15.72 -24.33 -10.14
CA THR A 311 15.20 -24.25 -8.77
C THR A 311 14.52 -22.90 -8.59
N HIS A 312 13.21 -22.92 -8.32
CA HIS A 312 12.39 -21.74 -8.03
C HIS A 312 12.58 -21.27 -6.59
N MET A 313 12.14 -20.06 -6.27
CA MET A 313 12.33 -19.34 -4.98
C MET A 313 11.73 -20.03 -3.74
N ASP A 314 10.76 -20.92 -3.92
CA ASP A 314 10.21 -21.80 -2.88
C ASP A 314 10.91 -23.17 -2.80
N GLY A 315 11.90 -23.42 -3.67
CA GLY A 315 12.67 -24.65 -3.75
C GLY A 315 12.11 -25.72 -4.70
N HIS A 316 10.94 -25.51 -5.31
CA HIS A 316 10.42 -26.46 -6.30
C HIS A 316 11.21 -26.38 -7.61
N VAL A 317 11.14 -27.43 -8.43
CA VAL A 317 11.93 -27.51 -9.68
C VAL A 317 11.04 -27.32 -10.90
N VAL A 318 11.35 -26.31 -11.71
CA VAL A 318 10.78 -26.10 -13.04
C VAL A 318 11.67 -26.80 -14.07
N ARG A 319 11.13 -27.80 -14.76
CA ARG A 319 11.87 -28.59 -15.74
C ARG A 319 11.68 -28.03 -17.14
N LEU A 320 12.76 -27.50 -17.71
CA LEU A 320 12.84 -27.12 -19.12
C LEU A 320 13.43 -28.27 -19.94
N SER A 321 12.86 -28.54 -21.12
CA SER A 321 13.43 -29.55 -22.01
C SER A 321 13.04 -29.33 -23.46
N ARG A 322 13.88 -29.85 -24.36
CA ARG A 322 13.59 -29.95 -25.79
C ARG A 322 13.94 -31.34 -26.28
N LYS A 323 13.05 -31.94 -27.07
CA LYS A 323 13.29 -33.24 -27.69
C LYS A 323 14.28 -33.10 -28.83
N ARG A 324 14.89 -34.22 -29.23
CA ARG A 324 15.80 -34.23 -30.36
C ARG A 324 15.10 -33.75 -31.63
N GLY A 325 15.69 -32.76 -32.31
CA GLY A 325 15.16 -32.15 -33.53
C GLY A 325 14.31 -30.89 -33.30
N GLU A 326 14.02 -30.52 -32.06
CA GLU A 326 13.37 -29.26 -31.72
C GLU A 326 14.42 -28.14 -31.64
N VAL A 327 14.36 -27.20 -32.59
CA VAL A 327 15.30 -26.07 -32.69
C VAL A 327 14.82 -24.91 -31.83
N VAL A 328 15.73 -24.29 -31.09
CA VAL A 328 15.55 -23.04 -30.36
C VAL A 328 16.31 -21.93 -31.06
N GLN A 329 15.61 -20.87 -31.44
CA GLN A 329 16.24 -19.69 -32.06
C GLN A 329 16.91 -18.82 -30.98
N PRO A 330 18.03 -18.15 -31.29
CA PRO A 330 18.61 -17.16 -30.39
C PRO A 330 17.60 -16.05 -30.05
N GLY A 331 17.47 -15.73 -28.76
CA GLY A 331 16.50 -14.73 -28.28
C GLY A 331 15.04 -15.23 -28.29
N HIS A 332 14.81 -16.51 -28.56
CA HIS A 332 13.49 -17.11 -28.37
C HIS A 332 13.09 -17.00 -26.90
N VAL A 333 11.84 -16.59 -26.65
CA VAL A 333 11.27 -16.49 -25.31
C VAL A 333 10.14 -17.51 -25.19
N GLU A 334 10.26 -18.40 -24.21
CA GLU A 334 9.22 -19.34 -23.83
C GLU A 334 8.52 -18.84 -22.55
N ALA A 335 7.19 -18.86 -22.55
CA ALA A 335 6.40 -18.57 -21.36
C ALA A 335 6.01 -19.88 -20.67
N VAL A 336 6.40 -20.02 -19.41
CA VAL A 336 5.95 -21.08 -18.51
C VAL A 336 4.84 -20.51 -17.62
N GLU A 337 3.64 -21.05 -17.79
CA GLU A 337 2.44 -20.59 -17.10
C GLU A 337 2.48 -20.98 -15.61
N ASN A 338 1.98 -20.09 -14.74
CA ASN A 338 1.93 -20.25 -13.29
C ASN A 338 3.29 -20.32 -12.56
N GLU A 339 4.37 -19.90 -13.21
CA GLU A 339 5.72 -19.90 -12.64
C GLU A 339 6.27 -18.48 -12.38
N GLY A 340 5.43 -17.45 -12.48
CA GLY A 340 5.78 -16.06 -12.15
C GLY A 340 5.64 -15.73 -10.66
N MET A 341 5.58 -14.44 -10.32
CA MET A 341 5.32 -14.03 -8.93
C MET A 341 3.89 -14.39 -8.51
N PRO A 342 3.66 -14.73 -7.24
CA PRO A 342 2.32 -14.84 -6.70
C PRO A 342 1.65 -13.47 -6.74
N ILE A 343 0.39 -13.46 -7.15
CA ILE A 343 -0.44 -12.28 -7.19
C ILE A 343 -1.01 -12.10 -5.78
N TRP A 344 -0.67 -10.97 -5.15
CA TRP A 344 -1.17 -10.65 -3.82
C TRP A 344 -2.70 -10.54 -3.82
N ASP A 345 -3.33 -11.16 -2.84
CA ASP A 345 -4.77 -11.13 -2.57
C ASP A 345 -4.97 -10.95 -1.06
N GLU A 346 -5.98 -10.17 -0.67
CA GLU A 346 -6.32 -9.88 0.73
C GLU A 346 -6.73 -11.14 1.49
N ASP A 347 -7.38 -12.08 0.80
CA ASP A 347 -7.87 -13.34 1.39
C ASP A 347 -6.82 -14.47 1.40
N GLY A 348 -5.67 -14.26 0.75
CA GLY A 348 -4.59 -15.24 0.63
C GLY A 348 -5.04 -16.61 0.09
N ASP A 349 -4.39 -17.68 0.55
CA ASP A 349 -4.85 -19.05 0.32
C ASP A 349 -6.01 -19.38 1.27
N SER A 350 -7.25 -19.20 0.79
CA SER A 350 -8.47 -19.56 1.50
C SER A 350 -9.15 -20.78 0.84
N VAL A 351 -10.19 -21.31 1.48
CA VAL A 351 -11.00 -22.40 0.89
C VAL A 351 -11.61 -21.99 -0.46
N TYR A 352 -11.82 -20.68 -0.67
CA TYR A 352 -12.48 -20.12 -1.85
C TYR A 352 -11.50 -19.49 -2.86
N HIS A 353 -10.27 -19.19 -2.44
CA HIS A 353 -9.26 -18.51 -3.24
C HIS A 353 -7.93 -19.25 -3.18
N LYS A 354 -7.45 -19.68 -4.34
CA LYS A 354 -6.08 -20.20 -4.49
C LYS A 354 -5.19 -19.09 -5.02
N THR A 355 -4.00 -18.96 -4.45
CA THR A 355 -2.97 -18.05 -4.95
C THR A 355 -2.75 -18.29 -6.44
N GLN A 356 -2.92 -17.24 -7.22
CA GLN A 356 -2.60 -17.24 -8.65
C GLN A 356 -1.17 -16.77 -8.83
N PHE A 357 -0.52 -17.27 -9.88
CA PHE A 357 0.85 -16.93 -10.22
C PHE A 357 0.89 -16.27 -11.59
N GLY A 358 1.81 -15.32 -11.77
CA GLY A 358 2.15 -14.80 -13.09
C GLY A 358 2.88 -15.83 -13.94
N LYS A 359 3.60 -15.36 -14.96
CA LYS A 359 4.35 -16.21 -15.88
C LYS A 359 5.86 -16.11 -15.65
N LEU A 360 6.57 -17.19 -15.94
CA LEU A 360 8.02 -17.19 -16.09
C LEU A 360 8.37 -17.12 -17.58
N TYR A 361 9.04 -16.06 -17.99
CA TYR A 361 9.60 -15.91 -19.32
C TYR A 361 11.06 -16.38 -19.32
N VAL A 362 11.33 -17.43 -20.09
CA VAL A 362 12.68 -17.97 -20.27
C VAL A 362 13.21 -17.48 -21.62
N GLU A 363 14.18 -16.58 -21.58
CA GLU A 363 14.93 -16.12 -22.75
C GLU A 363 16.11 -17.06 -22.99
N TYR A 364 16.17 -17.67 -24.19
CA TYR A 364 17.27 -18.55 -24.56
C TYR A 364 18.39 -17.78 -25.27
N VAL A 365 19.55 -17.71 -24.61
CA VAL A 365 20.77 -17.11 -25.15
C VAL A 365 21.65 -18.20 -25.72
N VAL A 366 21.85 -18.20 -27.03
CA VAL A 366 22.67 -19.20 -27.72
C VAL A 366 24.11 -18.72 -27.81
N VAL A 367 25.02 -19.47 -27.20
CA VAL A 367 26.47 -19.22 -27.25
C VAL A 367 27.08 -20.05 -28.37
N LEU A 368 27.72 -19.34 -29.30
CA LEU A 368 28.46 -19.92 -30.42
C LEU A 368 29.90 -20.23 -29.98
N PRO A 369 30.52 -21.30 -30.49
CA PRO A 369 31.93 -21.55 -30.26
C PRO A 369 32.80 -20.48 -30.96
N ASP A 370 33.87 -20.04 -30.31
CA ASP A 370 34.76 -18.99 -30.83
C ASP A 370 35.59 -19.45 -32.04
N GLN A 371 35.86 -20.75 -32.14
CA GLN A 371 36.65 -21.35 -33.21
C GLN A 371 36.05 -22.69 -33.64
N MET A 372 36.13 -22.99 -34.94
CA MET A 372 35.77 -24.29 -35.50
C MET A 372 37.04 -25.04 -35.91
N GLU A 373 37.06 -26.35 -35.64
CA GLU A 373 38.13 -27.22 -36.14
C GLU A 373 38.03 -27.36 -37.67
N SER A 374 39.18 -27.31 -38.35
CA SER A 374 39.25 -27.34 -39.83
C SER A 374 38.59 -28.57 -40.48
N GLY A 375 38.55 -29.72 -39.79
CA GLY A 375 37.82 -30.91 -40.24
C GLY A 375 36.31 -30.71 -40.20
N MET A 376 35.81 -30.16 -39.09
CA MET A 376 34.39 -29.86 -38.87
C MET A 376 33.88 -28.80 -39.84
N GLU A 377 34.68 -27.77 -40.12
CA GLU A 377 34.33 -26.68 -41.04
C GLU A 377 33.93 -27.19 -42.41
N LYS A 378 34.73 -28.08 -43.01
CA LYS A 378 34.47 -28.62 -44.35
C LYS A 378 33.16 -29.41 -44.41
N GLU A 379 32.90 -30.23 -43.39
CA GLU A 379 31.70 -31.05 -43.33
C GLU A 379 30.46 -30.18 -43.13
N PHE A 380 30.49 -29.26 -42.16
CA PHE A 380 29.43 -28.29 -41.91
C PHE A 380 29.13 -27.45 -43.15
N TRP A 381 30.16 -26.93 -43.81
CA TRP A 381 30.01 -26.14 -45.03
C TRP A 381 29.28 -26.90 -46.12
N SER A 382 29.70 -28.14 -46.39
CA SER A 382 29.08 -29.01 -47.40
C SER A 382 27.61 -29.29 -47.09
N ILE A 383 27.29 -29.61 -45.83
CA ILE A 383 25.92 -29.85 -45.37
C ILE A 383 25.07 -28.58 -45.53
N TRP A 384 25.58 -27.43 -45.10
CA TRP A 384 24.86 -26.17 -45.13
C TRP A 384 24.58 -25.69 -46.55
N GLN A 385 25.55 -25.82 -47.47
CA GLN A 385 25.34 -25.46 -48.88
C GLN A 385 24.27 -26.35 -49.55
N LYS A 386 24.27 -27.66 -49.25
CA LYS A 386 23.22 -28.57 -49.73
C LYS A 386 21.84 -28.20 -49.19
N TRP A 387 21.75 -27.83 -47.92
CA TRP A 387 20.50 -27.40 -47.29
C TRP A 387 20.01 -26.07 -47.87
N ARG A 388 20.88 -25.07 -47.98
CA ARG A 388 20.57 -23.75 -48.57
C ARG A 388 20.11 -23.85 -50.02
N GLY A 389 20.78 -24.69 -50.81
CA GLY A 389 20.38 -24.95 -52.20
C GLY A 389 19.00 -25.61 -52.33
N LYS A 390 18.56 -26.38 -51.32
CA LYS A 390 17.22 -27.00 -51.30
C LYS A 390 16.11 -26.05 -50.84
N ILE A 391 16.39 -25.19 -49.87
CA ILE A 391 15.38 -24.31 -49.27
C ILE A 391 15.27 -22.97 -50.00
N GLY A 392 16.33 -22.55 -50.70
CA GLY A 392 16.32 -21.34 -51.53
C GLY A 392 16.37 -20.03 -50.74
N VAL A 393 16.64 -20.08 -49.42
CA VAL A 393 16.73 -18.89 -48.57
C VAL A 393 18.09 -18.22 -48.75
N ASP A 394 18.07 -16.92 -49.08
CA ASP A 394 19.24 -16.09 -49.22
C ASP A 394 19.06 -14.82 -48.40
N LEU A 395 19.42 -14.89 -47.12
CA LEU A 395 19.23 -13.81 -46.14
C LEU A 395 19.77 -12.46 -46.60
N HIS A 396 20.83 -12.44 -47.43
CA HIS A 396 21.38 -11.19 -47.96
C HIS A 396 20.38 -10.53 -48.92
N LYS A 397 19.85 -11.30 -49.87
CA LYS A 397 18.81 -10.84 -50.80
C LYS A 397 17.49 -10.56 -50.08
N ASP A 398 17.10 -11.42 -49.15
CA ASP A 398 15.84 -11.33 -48.41
C ASP A 398 15.84 -10.12 -47.45
N SER A 399 17.01 -9.67 -47.00
CA SER A 399 17.13 -8.49 -46.14
C SER A 399 16.82 -7.17 -46.85
N GLY A 400 16.85 -7.15 -48.18
CA GLY A 400 16.65 -5.93 -48.98
C GLY A 400 17.68 -4.83 -48.71
N ARG A 401 18.80 -5.14 -48.03
CA ARG A 401 19.85 -4.15 -47.78
C ARG A 401 20.54 -3.79 -49.09
N PRO A 402 20.73 -2.49 -49.37
CA PRO A 402 21.45 -2.07 -50.56
C PRO A 402 22.90 -2.53 -50.48
N ASP A 403 23.40 -3.09 -51.58
CA ASP A 403 24.79 -3.54 -51.71
C ASP A 403 25.78 -2.35 -51.73
N ALA A 404 25.30 -1.18 -52.16
CA ALA A 404 26.08 0.04 -52.20
C ALA A 404 25.72 0.97 -51.03
N PRO A 405 26.68 1.72 -50.48
CA PRO A 405 26.39 2.79 -49.54
C PRO A 405 25.45 3.80 -50.20
N ILE A 406 24.41 4.23 -49.48
CA ILE A 406 23.49 5.26 -49.94
C ILE A 406 24.30 6.56 -50.08
N SER A 407 24.47 7.06 -51.30
CA SER A 407 25.09 8.35 -51.54
C SER A 407 24.04 9.46 -51.39
N ASP A 408 24.35 10.51 -50.63
CA ASP A 408 23.49 11.69 -50.38
C ASP A 408 23.26 12.58 -51.61
N GLN A 409 23.23 12.05 -52.83
CA GLN A 409 23.11 12.84 -54.05
C GLN A 409 21.67 13.19 -54.46
N GLY A 410 20.76 13.33 -53.48
CA GLY A 410 19.33 13.51 -53.73
C GLY A 410 18.63 14.68 -53.03
N GLN A 411 19.30 15.44 -52.16
CA GLN A 411 18.64 16.47 -51.34
C GLN A 411 18.72 17.91 -51.87
N GLU A 412 19.41 18.19 -52.98
CA GLU A 412 19.61 19.58 -53.49
C GLU A 412 18.65 20.02 -54.61
N LYS A 413 17.54 19.32 -54.90
CA LYS A 413 16.60 19.72 -55.98
C LYS A 413 15.14 19.89 -55.57
N LYS A 414 14.87 20.46 -54.39
CA LYS A 414 13.50 20.80 -53.97
C LYS A 414 13.26 22.23 -53.47
N ASP A 415 14.22 23.13 -53.65
CA ASP A 415 14.06 24.55 -53.35
C ASP A 415 14.20 25.39 -54.63
N GLU A 416 13.34 25.17 -55.63
CA GLU A 416 13.09 26.12 -56.73
C GLU A 416 11.81 25.69 -57.48
N LEU A 417 10.65 26.12 -56.98
CA LEU A 417 9.43 26.42 -57.74
C LEU A 417 8.40 27.15 -56.87
#